data_AF-A0A7I4CX17-F1
#
_entry.id   AF-A0A7I4CX17-F1
#
_cell.length_a   1.000
_cell.length_b   1.000
_cell.length_c   1.000
_cell.angle_alpha   90.00
_cell.angle_beta   90.00
_cell.angle_gamma   90.00
#
_symmetry.space_group_name_H-M   'P 1'
#
loop_
_entity.id
_entity.type
_entity.pdbx_description
1 polymer ?
#
loop_
_entity_poly.entity_id
_entity_poly.type
_entity_poly.pdbx_seq_one_letter_code
_entity_poly.pdbx_strand_id
1 'polypeptide(L)'
;MAFPVSHRRYFQWKSYLSKADNFICHDPARGVCWNLDDHLGIVLRPPATGSTESSYHAYWDCLVTEPISLFSLETLVFDRDTSRFSSSENKRPDKLGMVSRLALWRGEEKGPDTEDDPKQELVRKLIWTYGNLPYLLCYYANAAIVTYCALVHDAKRCKTEVVDLITVNLSVVEDRLLASLIGFNISKLLMRLSEAGIVLGVESDFYDYRTDGKTVFVGTGVDKIYRDKRTFEKVYQIYKSIKDCPNAEQVLKINAADRRFRMIPRCLVKSRARPEDELLKALINVAEALVWLHGKNLMHRDITWRNVLRNTSDKDDLSCGNEILFARILRRAAFGIVG
;
A
#
# COMPACT_ATOMS: atom_id res chain seq x y z
N MET A 1 -25.63 15.57 -24.98
CA MET A 1 -26.54 16.63 -24.50
C MET A 1 -25.86 17.34 -23.34
N ALA A 2 -25.51 18.61 -23.52
CA ALA A 2 -24.87 19.42 -22.48
C ALA A 2 -25.95 20.02 -21.58
N PHE A 3 -25.94 19.70 -20.28
CA PHE A 3 -26.69 20.45 -19.29
C PHE A 3 -25.86 21.67 -18.90
N PRO A 4 -26.28 22.91 -19.22
CA PRO A 4 -25.58 24.08 -18.75
C PRO A 4 -25.94 24.26 -17.28
N VAL A 5 -24.98 24.01 -16.39
CA VAL A 5 -25.06 24.51 -15.03
C VAL A 5 -25.22 26.03 -15.13
N SER A 6 -26.34 26.54 -14.65
CA SER A 6 -26.61 27.98 -14.74
C SER A 6 -25.54 28.76 -13.98
N HIS A 7 -25.17 29.92 -14.51
CA HIS A 7 -24.18 30.82 -13.90
C HIS A 7 -24.46 31.02 -12.40
N ARG A 8 -25.74 31.22 -12.03
CA ARG A 8 -26.18 31.34 -10.63
C ARG A 8 -25.84 30.10 -9.77
N ARG A 9 -26.04 28.89 -10.29
CA ARG A 9 -25.71 27.65 -9.58
C ARG A 9 -24.20 27.49 -9.39
N TYR A 10 -23.41 27.81 -10.42
CA TYR A 10 -21.94 27.83 -10.34
C TYR A 10 -21.45 28.74 -9.20
N PHE A 11 -21.92 29.99 -9.14
CA PHE A 11 -21.50 30.92 -8.08
C PHE A 11 -21.99 30.52 -6.69
N GLN A 12 -23.20 29.94 -6.60
CA GLN A 12 -23.68 29.41 -5.33
C GLN A 12 -22.81 28.23 -4.86
N TRP A 13 -22.41 27.33 -5.76
CA TRP A 13 -21.52 26.20 -5.44
C TRP A 13 -20.09 26.64 -5.10
N LYS A 14 -19.54 27.59 -5.85
CA LYS A 14 -18.26 28.25 -5.52
C LYS A 14 -18.30 28.85 -4.12
N SER A 15 -19.43 29.44 -3.70
CA SER A 15 -19.59 30.00 -2.35
C SER A 15 -19.61 28.94 -1.23
N TYR A 16 -20.07 27.72 -1.51
CA TYR A 16 -20.05 26.63 -0.51
C TYR A 16 -18.65 26.08 -0.30
N LEU A 17 -17.86 25.97 -1.38
CA LEU A 17 -16.48 25.51 -1.33
C LEU A 17 -15.53 26.61 -0.86
N SER A 18 -15.80 27.87 -1.20
CA SER A 18 -14.98 29.00 -0.74
C SER A 18 -15.07 29.15 0.77
N LYS A 19 -16.24 28.95 1.40
CA LYS A 19 -16.40 28.95 2.88
C LYS A 19 -15.50 27.96 3.63
N ALA A 20 -14.75 27.09 2.96
CA ALA A 20 -13.59 26.37 3.49
C ALA A 20 -12.32 27.26 3.58
N ASP A 21 -12.49 28.58 3.75
CA ASP A 21 -11.58 29.71 3.50
C ASP A 21 -10.21 29.67 4.21
N ASN A 22 -9.93 28.70 5.08
CA ASN A 22 -8.62 28.61 5.75
C ASN A 22 -7.60 27.72 5.03
N PHE A 23 -7.98 27.03 3.94
CA PHE A 23 -7.15 25.97 3.34
C PHE A 23 -6.79 26.20 1.87
N ILE A 24 -7.33 27.23 1.24
CA ILE A 24 -7.16 27.46 -0.19
C ILE A 24 -6.17 28.61 -0.36
N CYS A 25 -5.02 28.33 -0.98
CA CYS A 25 -4.00 29.33 -1.29
C CYS A 25 -4.64 30.54 -2.01
N HIS A 26 -4.77 31.65 -1.30
CA HIS A 26 -5.16 32.92 -1.89
C HIS A 26 -3.94 33.52 -2.59
N ASP A 27 -4.03 33.74 -3.90
CA ASP A 27 -3.24 34.79 -4.53
C ASP A 27 -3.84 36.14 -4.08
N PRO A 28 -3.14 36.92 -3.22
CA PRO A 28 -3.66 38.17 -2.67
C PRO A 28 -3.94 39.21 -3.77
N ALA A 29 -3.37 39.05 -4.97
CA ALA A 29 -3.51 40.01 -6.05
C ALA A 29 -4.80 39.85 -6.87
N ARG A 30 -5.52 38.72 -6.78
CA ARG A 30 -6.62 38.39 -7.71
C ARG A 30 -7.89 37.81 -7.07
N GLY A 31 -7.90 37.48 -5.79
CA GLY A 31 -9.12 37.06 -5.08
C GLY A 31 -9.78 35.77 -5.58
N VAL A 32 -9.06 34.96 -6.38
CA VAL A 32 -9.58 33.72 -7.00
C VAL A 32 -8.57 32.60 -6.84
N CYS A 33 -9.03 31.43 -6.40
CA CYS A 33 -8.23 30.20 -6.45
C CYS A 33 -8.43 29.48 -7.79
N TRP A 34 -7.45 29.62 -8.69
CA TRP A 34 -7.47 28.98 -10.00
C TRP A 34 -7.61 27.47 -9.93
N ASN A 35 -6.92 26.81 -8.98
CA ASN A 35 -7.01 25.36 -8.80
C ASN A 35 -8.43 24.90 -8.44
N LEU A 36 -9.17 25.70 -7.66
CA LEU A 36 -10.56 25.38 -7.31
C LEU A 36 -11.49 25.58 -8.52
N ASP A 37 -11.29 26.65 -9.29
CA ASP A 37 -12.08 26.91 -10.50
C ASP A 37 -11.84 25.83 -11.59
N ASP A 38 -10.59 25.40 -11.77
CA ASP A 38 -10.24 24.30 -12.68
C ASP A 38 -10.86 22.98 -12.22
N HIS A 39 -10.77 22.66 -10.92
CA HIS A 39 -11.41 21.49 -10.33
C HIS A 39 -12.93 21.50 -10.53
N LEU A 40 -13.57 22.65 -10.29
CA LEU A 40 -15.00 22.81 -10.56
C LEU A 40 -15.33 22.61 -12.04
N GLY A 41 -14.47 23.07 -12.95
CA GLY A 41 -14.58 22.78 -14.38
C GLY A 41 -14.66 21.28 -14.67
N ILE A 42 -13.78 20.49 -14.03
CA ILE A 42 -13.74 19.02 -14.16
C ILE A 42 -14.97 18.38 -13.51
N VAL A 43 -15.39 18.84 -12.33
CA VAL A 43 -16.63 18.38 -11.68
C VAL A 43 -17.85 18.59 -12.59
N LEU A 44 -17.89 19.68 -13.36
CA LEU A 44 -18.99 19.91 -14.30
C LEU A 44 -18.88 19.06 -15.56
N ARG A 45 -17.66 18.88 -16.07
CA ARG A 45 -17.36 18.19 -17.32
C ARG A 45 -16.18 17.23 -17.11
N PRO A 46 -16.44 16.06 -16.51
CA PRO A 46 -15.38 15.11 -16.23
C PRO A 46 -14.85 14.46 -17.52
N PRO A 47 -13.67 13.83 -17.48
CA PRO A 47 -13.13 13.07 -18.62
C PRO A 47 -14.13 12.05 -19.16
N ALA A 48 -14.12 11.84 -20.48
CA ALA A 48 -14.95 10.81 -21.09
C ALA A 48 -14.47 9.41 -20.66
N THR A 49 -15.42 8.50 -20.45
CA THR A 49 -15.17 7.10 -20.12
C THR A 49 -15.58 6.19 -21.27
N GLY A 50 -15.04 4.98 -21.32
CA GLY A 50 -15.34 3.94 -22.30
C GLY A 50 -15.91 2.68 -21.64
N SER A 51 -15.70 1.51 -22.25
CA SER A 51 -16.14 0.22 -21.70
C SER A 51 -15.07 -0.51 -20.87
N THR A 52 -13.84 0.00 -20.80
CA THR A 52 -12.74 -0.67 -20.09
C THR A 52 -12.43 0.02 -18.77
N GLU A 53 -11.92 -0.72 -17.79
CA GLU A 53 -11.41 -0.16 -16.52
C GLU A 53 -10.40 0.98 -16.75
N SER A 54 -9.44 0.77 -17.68
CA SER A 54 -8.43 1.78 -17.99
C SER A 54 -9.00 3.09 -18.53
N SER A 55 -10.17 3.05 -19.17
CA SER A 55 -10.85 4.26 -19.65
C SER A 55 -11.44 5.12 -18.53
N TYR A 56 -11.60 4.57 -17.33
CA TYR A 56 -12.10 5.28 -16.14
C TYR A 56 -10.98 5.83 -15.24
N HIS A 57 -9.70 5.50 -15.47
CA HIS A 57 -8.60 5.96 -14.61
C HIS A 57 -8.56 7.48 -14.44
N ALA A 58 -8.61 8.23 -15.54
CA ALA A 58 -8.61 9.70 -15.50
C ALA A 58 -9.88 10.24 -14.80
N TYR A 59 -11.00 9.54 -14.98
CA TYR A 59 -12.27 9.90 -14.37
C TYR A 59 -12.24 9.76 -12.84
N TRP A 60 -11.73 8.64 -12.32
CA TRP A 60 -11.54 8.43 -10.89
C TRP A 60 -10.43 9.32 -10.30
N ASP A 61 -9.32 9.53 -11.03
CA ASP A 61 -8.27 10.46 -10.61
C ASP A 61 -8.83 11.82 -10.28
N CYS A 62 -9.53 12.43 -11.24
CA CYS A 62 -9.98 13.81 -11.09
C CYS A 62 -11.16 13.98 -10.12
N LEU A 63 -12.00 12.97 -9.96
CA LEU A 63 -13.22 13.08 -9.14
C LEU A 63 -13.08 12.53 -7.72
N VAL A 64 -12.14 11.60 -7.49
CA VAL A 64 -11.95 10.95 -6.18
C VAL A 64 -10.64 11.37 -5.54
N THR A 65 -9.54 11.38 -6.31
CA THR A 65 -8.19 11.56 -5.74
C THR A 65 -7.76 13.03 -5.71
N GLU A 66 -7.89 13.73 -6.84
CA GLU A 66 -7.50 15.14 -6.97
C GLU A 66 -8.17 16.05 -5.93
N PRO A 67 -9.46 15.89 -5.57
CA PRO A 67 -10.03 16.67 -4.48
C PRO A 67 -9.26 16.53 -3.16
N ILE A 68 -8.76 15.33 -2.84
CA ILE A 68 -8.00 15.10 -1.60
C ILE A 68 -6.68 15.86 -1.66
N SER A 69 -5.97 15.82 -2.79
CA SER A 69 -4.76 16.61 -3.04
C SER A 69 -5.01 18.12 -2.96
N LEU A 70 -6.08 18.59 -3.62
CA LEU A 70 -6.43 20.01 -3.71
C LEU A 70 -6.62 20.64 -2.33
N PHE A 71 -7.21 19.89 -1.40
CA PHE A 71 -7.56 20.35 -0.06
C PHE A 71 -6.55 19.95 1.02
N SER A 72 -5.41 19.36 0.67
CA SER A 72 -4.39 18.99 1.65
C SER A 72 -3.39 20.12 1.89
N LEU A 73 -3.00 20.32 3.15
CA LEU A 73 -1.87 21.20 3.50
C LEU A 73 -0.52 20.47 3.43
N GLU A 74 -0.54 19.14 3.34
CA GLU A 74 0.65 18.31 3.33
C GLU A 74 0.92 17.77 1.93
N THR A 75 2.17 17.36 1.69
CA THR A 75 2.50 16.68 0.44
C THR A 75 1.91 15.27 0.44
N LEU A 76 0.82 15.09 -0.30
CA LEU A 76 0.23 13.79 -0.60
C LEU A 76 0.86 13.19 -1.86
N VAL A 77 1.31 11.94 -1.76
CA VAL A 77 1.81 11.20 -2.91
C VAL A 77 0.78 10.13 -3.28
N PHE A 78 0.21 10.27 -4.47
CA PHE A 78 -0.67 9.26 -5.04
C PHE A 78 0.07 8.44 -6.08
N ASP A 79 0.00 7.12 -5.95
CA ASP A 79 0.52 6.16 -6.93
C ASP A 79 -0.65 5.33 -7.46
N ARG A 80 -0.61 4.99 -8.74
CA ARG A 80 -1.51 3.98 -9.33
C ARG A 80 -0.74 2.68 -9.45
N ASP A 81 -1.43 1.57 -9.62
CA ASP A 81 -0.75 0.33 -10.00
C ASP A 81 -0.06 0.52 -11.36
N THR A 82 1.22 0.92 -11.34
CA THR A 82 2.03 1.07 -12.53
C THR A 82 2.67 -0.28 -12.84
N SER A 83 2.64 -0.66 -14.12
CA SER A 83 3.28 -1.87 -14.65
C SER A 83 4.78 -2.00 -14.32
N ARG A 84 5.42 -0.95 -13.77
CA ARG A 84 6.76 -1.01 -13.15
C ARG A 84 6.89 -2.14 -12.10
N PHE A 85 5.78 -2.64 -11.57
CA PHE A 85 5.76 -3.68 -10.54
C PHE A 85 5.11 -5.00 -10.97
N SER A 86 4.87 -5.21 -12.28
CA SER A 86 4.12 -6.32 -12.91
C SER A 86 4.75 -7.73 -12.82
N SER A 87 5.22 -8.13 -11.64
CA SER A 87 5.03 -9.53 -11.26
C SER A 87 3.61 -9.62 -10.74
N SER A 88 2.77 -10.33 -11.49
CA SER A 88 1.31 -10.60 -11.37
C SER A 88 0.72 -10.87 -9.97
N GLU A 89 1.53 -10.82 -8.91
CA GLU A 89 1.20 -11.17 -7.54
C GLU A 89 1.44 -10.01 -6.55
N ASN A 90 2.01 -8.88 -6.99
CA ASN A 90 2.00 -7.63 -6.22
C ASN A 90 0.73 -6.91 -6.63
N LYS A 91 -0.44 -7.46 -6.30
CA LYS A 91 -1.66 -6.68 -6.44
C LYS A 91 -1.57 -5.56 -5.40
N ARG A 92 -1.04 -4.41 -5.82
CA ARG A 92 -1.23 -3.14 -5.11
C ARG A 92 -2.72 -2.82 -5.19
N PRO A 93 -3.26 -2.03 -4.25
CA PRO A 93 -4.52 -1.39 -4.55
C PRO A 93 -4.34 -0.56 -5.82
N ASP A 94 -5.37 -0.51 -6.66
CA ASP A 94 -5.33 0.18 -7.95
C ASP A 94 -4.98 1.66 -7.76
N LYS A 95 -5.37 2.21 -6.61
CA LYS A 95 -4.94 3.52 -6.12
C LYS A 95 -4.34 3.45 -4.72
N LEU A 96 -3.20 4.12 -4.51
CA LEU A 96 -2.54 4.28 -3.21
C LEU A 96 -2.29 5.76 -2.93
N GLY A 97 -2.56 6.22 -1.71
CA GLY A 97 -2.23 7.57 -1.25
C GLY A 97 -1.40 7.53 0.03
N MET A 98 -0.27 8.25 0.00
CA MET A 98 0.71 8.28 1.08
C MET A 98 0.83 9.68 1.69
N VAL A 99 0.86 9.72 3.03
CA VAL A 99 1.11 10.92 3.84
C VAL A 99 2.27 10.60 4.77
N SER A 100 3.33 11.41 4.80
CA SER A 100 4.51 11.16 5.65
C SER A 100 5.11 9.74 5.48
N ARG A 101 5.08 9.20 4.25
CA ARG A 101 5.50 7.81 3.91
C ARG A 101 4.62 6.70 4.49
N LEU A 102 3.45 7.03 5.03
CA LEU A 102 2.43 6.08 5.45
C LEU A 102 1.33 5.98 4.38
N ALA A 103 1.08 4.78 3.86
CA ALA A 103 -0.03 4.55 2.93
C ALA A 103 -1.38 4.49 3.67
N LEU A 104 -2.00 5.66 3.84
CA LEU A 104 -3.22 5.83 4.64
C LEU A 104 -4.51 5.91 3.80
N TRP A 105 -4.36 5.92 2.47
CA TRP A 105 -5.45 5.96 1.51
C TRP A 105 -5.29 4.85 0.46
N ARG A 106 -6.38 4.13 0.16
CA ARG A 106 -6.37 2.98 -0.76
C ARG A 106 -7.64 2.94 -1.60
N GLY A 107 -7.54 2.51 -2.85
CA GLY A 107 -8.66 2.37 -3.78
C GLY A 107 -8.59 1.10 -4.61
N GLU A 108 -9.73 0.44 -4.80
CA GLU A 108 -9.92 -0.64 -5.77
C GLU A 108 -10.95 -0.17 -6.81
N GLU A 109 -10.62 -0.31 -8.09
CA GLU A 109 -11.36 0.28 -9.20
C GLU A 109 -11.70 -0.82 -10.22
N LYS A 110 -12.97 -0.90 -10.65
CA LYS A 110 -13.41 -1.89 -11.64
C LYS A 110 -14.17 -1.21 -12.76
N GLY A 111 -13.91 -1.66 -13.99
CA GLY A 111 -14.68 -1.29 -15.17
C GLY A 111 -16.08 -1.92 -15.15
N PRO A 112 -16.97 -1.49 -16.08
CA PRO A 112 -18.35 -1.99 -16.14
C PRO A 112 -18.46 -3.49 -16.44
N ASP A 113 -17.47 -4.07 -17.12
CA ASP A 113 -17.48 -5.46 -17.57
C ASP A 113 -16.68 -6.41 -16.66
N THR A 114 -16.25 -5.96 -15.47
CA THR A 114 -15.42 -6.78 -14.57
C THR A 114 -16.26 -7.51 -13.52
N GLU A 115 -16.09 -8.83 -13.41
CA GLU A 115 -16.80 -9.68 -12.44
C GLU A 115 -16.21 -9.67 -11.02
N ASP A 116 -14.98 -9.15 -10.85
CA ASP A 116 -14.32 -9.08 -9.54
C ASP A 116 -15.03 -8.11 -8.59
N ASP A 117 -15.17 -8.50 -7.32
CA ASP A 117 -15.71 -7.62 -6.26
C ASP A 117 -14.60 -6.70 -5.70
N PRO A 118 -14.61 -5.39 -6.01
CA PRO A 118 -13.57 -4.46 -5.56
C PRO A 118 -13.58 -4.27 -4.03
N LYS A 119 -14.71 -4.51 -3.36
CA LYS A 119 -14.78 -4.44 -1.89
C LYS A 119 -14.01 -5.59 -1.25
N GLN A 120 -14.13 -6.81 -1.79
CA GLN A 120 -13.36 -7.96 -1.31
C GLN A 120 -11.87 -7.80 -1.63
N GLU A 121 -11.52 -7.19 -2.76
CA GLU A 121 -10.14 -6.90 -3.13
C GLU A 121 -9.41 -6.04 -2.09
N LEU A 122 -10.08 -5.02 -1.53
CA LEU A 122 -9.50 -4.14 -0.50
C LEU A 122 -8.93 -4.93 0.69
N VAL A 123 -9.67 -5.93 1.18
CA VAL A 123 -9.28 -6.78 2.32
C VAL A 123 -8.26 -7.83 1.89
N ARG A 124 -8.48 -8.45 0.73
CA ARG A 124 -7.61 -9.49 0.18
C ARG A 124 -6.18 -8.97 -0.03
N LYS A 125 -6.04 -7.76 -0.57
CA LYS A 125 -4.74 -7.11 -0.86
C LYS A 125 -4.10 -6.40 0.34
N LEU A 126 -4.78 -6.32 1.50
CA LEU A 126 -4.27 -5.63 2.69
C LEU A 126 -3.44 -6.56 3.57
N ILE A 127 -2.26 -6.10 4.00
CA ILE A 127 -1.55 -6.65 5.16
C ILE A 127 -1.62 -5.61 6.26
N TRP A 128 -2.29 -5.91 7.38
CA TRP A 128 -2.44 -4.93 8.46
C TRP A 128 -1.13 -4.79 9.25
N THR A 129 -0.33 -3.79 8.90
CA THR A 129 0.89 -3.41 9.64
C THR A 129 0.72 -2.09 10.41
N TYR A 130 -0.52 -1.60 10.47
CA TYR A 130 -0.90 -0.28 10.97
C TYR A 130 -1.06 -0.19 12.49
N GLY A 131 -0.65 -1.23 13.22
CA GLY A 131 -0.75 -1.30 14.67
C GLY A 131 -2.17 -1.03 15.15
N ASN A 132 -2.29 -0.12 16.11
CA ASN A 132 -3.56 0.25 16.74
C ASN A 132 -4.22 1.49 16.09
N LEU A 133 -3.90 1.82 14.85
CA LEU A 133 -4.66 2.85 14.14
C LEU A 133 -6.14 2.45 14.06
N PRO A 134 -7.09 3.39 14.25
CA PRO A 134 -8.50 3.06 14.37
C PRO A 134 -9.10 2.55 13.06
N TYR A 135 -8.61 3.04 11.93
CA TYR A 135 -9.02 2.63 10.60
C TYR A 135 -8.01 3.11 9.54
N LEU A 136 -8.11 2.54 8.33
CA LEU A 136 -7.59 3.14 7.11
C LEU A 136 -8.77 3.65 6.27
N LEU A 137 -8.59 4.81 5.63
CA LEU A 137 -9.59 5.34 4.71
C LEU A 137 -9.38 4.73 3.33
N CYS A 138 -10.49 4.36 2.69
CA CYS A 138 -10.45 3.74 1.39
C CYS A 138 -11.70 4.04 0.56
N TYR A 139 -11.66 3.63 -0.69
CA TYR A 139 -12.85 3.54 -1.52
C TYR A 139 -12.79 2.29 -2.40
N TYR A 140 -13.95 1.86 -2.87
CA TYR A 140 -14.04 0.96 -4.00
C TYR A 140 -14.96 1.55 -5.06
N ALA A 141 -14.66 1.29 -6.32
CA ALA A 141 -15.40 1.82 -7.46
C ALA A 141 -15.81 0.71 -8.42
N ASN A 142 -17.03 0.81 -8.95
CA ASN A 142 -17.48 0.06 -10.11
C ASN A 142 -18.05 1.05 -11.12
N ALA A 143 -17.31 1.27 -12.21
CA ALA A 143 -17.55 2.32 -13.18
C ALA A 143 -17.76 3.69 -12.47
N ALA A 144 -18.92 4.32 -12.65
CA ALA A 144 -19.22 5.61 -12.04
C ALA A 144 -19.70 5.55 -10.58
N ILE A 145 -20.00 4.35 -10.04
CA ILE A 145 -20.44 4.17 -8.66
C ILE A 145 -19.22 4.03 -7.76
N VAL A 146 -19.10 4.92 -6.78
CA VAL A 146 -17.98 4.95 -5.84
C VAL A 146 -18.50 4.86 -4.43
N THR A 147 -17.99 3.91 -3.66
CA THR A 147 -18.25 3.79 -2.23
C THR A 147 -17.01 4.12 -1.44
N TYR A 148 -17.07 5.21 -0.69
CA TYR A 148 -16.07 5.55 0.33
C TYR A 148 -16.32 4.69 1.57
N CYS A 149 -15.25 4.12 2.11
CA CYS A 149 -15.30 3.17 3.20
C CYS A 149 -14.09 3.31 4.14
N ALA A 150 -14.13 2.58 5.25
CA ALA A 150 -13.04 2.45 6.19
C ALA A 150 -12.71 0.96 6.42
N LEU A 151 -11.41 0.64 6.46
CA LEU A 151 -10.93 -0.67 6.90
C LEU A 151 -10.67 -0.63 8.39
N VAL A 152 -11.38 -1.46 9.16
CA VAL A 152 -11.25 -1.57 10.62
C VAL A 152 -10.68 -2.93 10.96
N HIS A 153 -9.67 -2.97 11.84
CA HIS A 153 -9.02 -4.21 12.25
C HIS A 153 -9.34 -4.55 13.70
N ASP A 154 -9.88 -5.75 13.92
CA ASP A 154 -10.00 -6.37 15.23
C ASP A 154 -8.76 -7.23 15.48
N ALA A 155 -7.84 -6.70 16.29
CA ALA A 155 -6.62 -7.40 16.67
C ALA A 155 -6.88 -8.68 17.49
N LYS A 156 -8.01 -8.79 18.20
CA LYS A 156 -8.34 -10.00 18.98
C LYS A 156 -8.82 -11.13 18.06
N ARG A 157 -9.52 -10.78 16.99
CA ARG A 157 -10.03 -11.73 15.99
C ARG A 157 -9.11 -11.90 14.78
N CYS A 158 -8.01 -11.16 14.73
CA CYS A 158 -7.12 -11.04 13.57
C CYS A 158 -7.88 -10.74 12.26
N LYS A 159 -8.98 -10.00 12.35
CA LYS A 159 -9.92 -9.82 11.23
C LYS A 159 -9.97 -8.36 10.83
N THR A 160 -9.93 -8.09 9.54
CA THR A 160 -10.20 -6.77 8.98
C THR A 160 -11.55 -6.78 8.28
N GLU A 161 -12.36 -5.75 8.53
CA GLU A 161 -13.68 -5.57 7.94
C GLU A 161 -13.74 -4.23 7.18
N VAL A 162 -14.56 -4.20 6.13
CA VAL A 162 -14.86 -2.98 5.37
C VAL A 162 -16.16 -2.39 5.91
N VAL A 163 -16.11 -1.16 6.37
CA VAL A 163 -17.27 -0.38 6.80
C VAL A 163 -17.57 0.65 5.71
N ASP A 164 -18.70 0.46 5.02
CA ASP A 164 -19.15 1.41 4.00
C ASP A 164 -19.66 2.69 4.67
N LEU A 165 -19.16 3.84 4.23
CA LEU A 165 -19.50 5.14 4.82
C LEU A 165 -20.51 5.90 3.96
N ILE A 166 -20.23 6.02 2.66
CA ILE A 166 -21.08 6.72 1.72
C ILE A 166 -20.85 6.24 0.29
N THR A 167 -21.93 6.08 -0.47
CA THR A 167 -21.91 5.75 -1.90
C THR A 167 -22.38 6.96 -2.71
N VAL A 168 -21.67 7.25 -3.80
CA VAL A 168 -22.00 8.31 -4.75
C VAL A 168 -22.00 7.78 -6.18
N ASN A 169 -22.85 8.34 -7.03
CA ASN A 169 -22.83 8.11 -8.47
C ASN A 169 -22.21 9.30 -9.17
N LEU A 170 -20.94 9.17 -9.56
CA LEU A 170 -20.19 10.22 -10.22
C LEU A 170 -20.78 10.64 -11.57
N SER A 171 -21.71 9.88 -12.16
CA SER A 171 -22.43 10.32 -13.37
C SER A 171 -23.30 11.56 -13.11
N VAL A 172 -23.68 11.79 -11.86
CA VAL A 172 -24.56 12.88 -11.41
C VAL A 172 -23.71 14.05 -10.89
N VAL A 173 -24.02 15.29 -11.31
CA VAL A 173 -23.25 16.49 -10.95
C VAL A 173 -23.24 16.72 -9.44
N GLU A 174 -24.40 16.57 -8.81
CA GLU A 174 -24.58 16.72 -7.36
C GLU A 174 -23.67 15.77 -6.57
N ASP A 175 -23.55 14.52 -7.03
CA ASP A 175 -22.71 13.50 -6.41
C ASP A 175 -21.21 13.74 -6.67
N ARG A 176 -20.82 14.33 -7.80
CA ARG A 176 -19.43 14.77 -8.03
C ARG A 176 -19.02 15.93 -7.12
N LEU A 177 -19.96 16.85 -6.84
CA LEU A 177 -19.75 17.90 -5.84
C LEU A 177 -19.62 17.30 -4.43
N LEU A 178 -20.48 16.34 -4.11
CA LEU A 178 -20.40 15.61 -2.84
C LEU A 178 -19.08 14.86 -2.70
N ALA A 179 -18.59 14.20 -3.76
CA ALA A 179 -17.27 13.56 -3.80
C ALA A 179 -16.15 14.56 -3.52
N SER A 180 -16.26 15.80 -4.02
CA SER A 180 -15.29 16.86 -3.72
C SER A 180 -15.29 17.26 -2.24
N LEU A 181 -16.46 17.37 -1.62
CA LEU A 181 -16.60 17.63 -0.17
C LEU A 181 -16.11 16.45 0.68
N ILE A 182 -16.34 15.23 0.23
CA ILE A 182 -15.79 14.03 0.86
C ILE A 182 -14.26 14.08 0.79
N GLY A 183 -13.67 14.43 -0.35
CA GLY A 183 -12.23 14.62 -0.52
C GLY A 183 -11.64 15.67 0.43
N PHE A 184 -12.33 16.80 0.61
CA PHE A 184 -11.97 17.82 1.61
C PHE A 184 -11.95 17.27 3.04
N ASN A 185 -12.90 16.42 3.41
CA ASN A 185 -12.92 15.81 4.74
C ASN A 185 -11.84 14.74 4.89
N ILE A 186 -11.60 13.94 3.86
CA ILE A 186 -10.54 12.92 3.84
C ILE A 186 -9.17 13.59 3.97
N SER A 187 -8.90 14.71 3.29
CA SER A 187 -7.60 15.38 3.37
C SER A 187 -7.22 15.72 4.82
N LYS A 188 -8.17 16.24 5.60
CA LYS A 188 -8.00 16.55 7.03
C LYS A 188 -7.80 15.28 7.87
N LEU A 189 -8.56 14.23 7.60
CA LEU A 189 -8.48 12.98 8.37
C LEU A 189 -7.17 12.25 8.11
N LEU A 190 -6.67 12.23 6.87
CA LEU A 190 -5.38 11.62 6.52
C LEU A 190 -4.23 12.27 7.27
N MET A 191 -4.26 13.59 7.48
CA MET A 191 -3.27 14.28 8.31
C MET A 191 -3.29 13.76 9.76
N ARG A 192 -4.48 13.68 10.38
CA ARG A 192 -4.61 13.19 11.76
C ARG A 192 -4.21 11.73 11.91
N LEU A 193 -4.53 10.89 10.93
CA LEU A 193 -4.09 9.49 10.89
C LEU A 193 -2.57 9.40 10.74
N SER A 194 -1.94 10.27 9.96
CA SER A 194 -0.49 10.33 9.83
C SER A 194 0.18 10.70 11.15
N GLU A 195 -0.30 11.74 11.83
CA GLU A 195 0.19 12.15 13.15
C GLU A 195 0.10 10.99 14.15
N ALA A 196 -1.06 10.34 14.24
CA ALA A 196 -1.27 9.18 15.10
C ALA A 196 -0.34 8.01 14.73
N GLY A 197 -0.18 7.72 13.44
CA GLY A 197 0.67 6.65 12.94
C GLY A 197 2.15 6.86 13.31
N ILE A 198 2.64 8.10 13.21
CA ILE A 198 4.01 8.46 13.62
C ILE A 198 4.20 8.23 15.13
N VAL A 199 3.26 8.71 15.96
CA VAL A 199 3.31 8.53 17.43
C VAL A 199 3.31 7.05 17.81
N LEU A 200 2.51 6.24 17.11
CA LEU A 200 2.40 4.80 17.34
C LEU A 200 3.55 3.99 16.72
N GLY A 201 4.46 4.62 15.97
CA GLY A 201 5.57 3.93 15.31
C GLY A 201 5.11 2.94 14.23
N VAL A 202 4.02 3.25 13.54
CA VAL A 202 3.44 2.40 12.49
C VAL A 202 4.38 2.23 11.31
N GLU A 203 4.42 1.02 10.75
CA GLU A 203 5.07 0.73 9.47
C GLU A 203 4.00 0.51 8.40
N SER A 204 4.10 1.18 7.27
CA SER A 204 3.09 1.06 6.19
C SER A 204 3.15 -0.30 5.49
N ASP A 205 2.02 -0.75 4.96
CA ASP A 205 1.94 -1.93 4.11
C ASP A 205 2.56 -1.70 2.72
N PHE A 206 2.80 -0.44 2.32
CA PHE A 206 3.54 -0.12 1.11
C PHE A 206 4.57 0.98 1.38
N TYR A 207 5.84 0.68 1.12
CA TYR A 207 6.89 1.67 1.13
C TYR A 207 8.08 1.20 0.29
N ASP A 208 8.82 2.15 -0.25
CA ASP A 208 10.12 1.89 -0.85
C ASP A 208 11.21 2.63 -0.09
N TYR A 209 12.41 2.06 -0.13
CA TYR A 209 13.60 2.75 0.36
C TYR A 209 14.83 2.33 -0.43
N ARG A 210 15.77 3.26 -0.54
CA ARG A 210 17.06 3.04 -1.16
C ARG A 210 18.09 2.78 -0.08
N THR A 211 18.90 1.75 -0.26
CA THR A 211 20.12 1.52 0.53
C THR A 211 21.33 1.53 -0.41
N ASP A 212 22.53 1.45 0.15
CA ASP A 212 23.74 1.28 -0.66
C ASP A 212 23.61 0.07 -1.59
N GLY A 213 23.66 0.35 -2.90
CA GLY A 213 23.66 -0.65 -3.96
C GLY A 213 22.30 -1.29 -4.33
N LYS A 214 21.20 -1.01 -3.63
CA LYS A 214 19.88 -1.59 -3.94
C LYS A 214 18.69 -0.71 -3.59
N THR A 215 17.57 -0.99 -4.24
CA THR A 215 16.26 -0.43 -3.90
C THR A 215 15.36 -1.56 -3.42
N VAL A 216 14.67 -1.33 -2.30
CA VAL A 216 13.76 -2.29 -1.70
C VAL A 216 12.35 -1.72 -1.78
N PHE A 217 11.44 -2.49 -2.33
CA PHE A 217 10.01 -2.20 -2.35
C PHE A 217 9.30 -3.21 -1.47
N VAL A 218 8.51 -2.72 -0.52
CA VAL A 218 7.71 -3.53 0.38
C VAL A 218 6.25 -3.38 -0.02
N GLY A 219 5.57 -4.51 -0.18
CA GLY A 219 4.15 -4.62 -0.52
C GLY A 219 3.58 -5.94 0.03
N THR A 220 2.86 -6.71 -0.79
CA THR A 220 2.46 -8.09 -0.42
C THR A 220 3.66 -9.03 -0.32
N GLY A 221 4.72 -8.77 -1.08
CA GLY A 221 6.06 -9.34 -0.91
C GLY A 221 7.12 -8.26 -0.73
N VAL A 222 8.40 -8.66 -0.83
CA VAL A 222 9.52 -7.70 -0.83
C VAL A 222 10.32 -7.85 -2.12
N ASP A 223 10.34 -6.80 -2.93
CA ASP A 223 11.19 -6.73 -4.11
C ASP A 223 12.52 -6.05 -3.79
N LYS A 224 13.63 -6.71 -4.13
CA LYS A 224 14.99 -6.17 -3.99
C LYS A 224 15.60 -6.02 -5.38
N ILE A 225 15.81 -4.78 -5.82
CA ILE A 225 16.44 -4.45 -7.09
C ILE A 225 17.89 -4.03 -6.84
N TYR A 226 18.84 -4.75 -7.45
CA TYR A 226 20.27 -4.51 -7.27
C TYR A 226 20.84 -3.67 -8.41
N ARG A 227 21.61 -2.63 -8.08
CA ARG A 227 22.25 -1.77 -9.09
C ARG A 227 23.41 -2.48 -9.77
N ASP A 228 24.24 -3.15 -8.97
CA ASP A 228 25.45 -3.83 -9.44
C ASP A 228 25.17 -5.29 -9.82
N LYS A 229 25.62 -5.68 -11.02
CA LYS A 229 25.48 -7.05 -11.56
C LYS A 229 26.25 -8.06 -10.72
N ARG A 230 27.45 -7.72 -10.23
CA ARG A 230 28.28 -8.65 -9.46
C ARG A 230 27.63 -8.98 -8.11
N THR A 231 27.03 -7.97 -7.48
CA THR A 231 26.27 -8.13 -6.23
C THR A 231 25.00 -8.95 -6.46
N PHE A 232 24.26 -8.67 -7.54
CA PHE A 232 23.11 -9.49 -7.93
C PHE A 232 23.49 -10.97 -8.09
N GLU A 233 24.56 -11.27 -8.82
CA GLU A 233 25.00 -12.65 -9.07
C GLU A 233 25.42 -13.35 -7.77
N LYS A 234 26.14 -12.65 -6.88
CA LYS A 234 26.49 -13.20 -5.56
C LYS A 234 25.24 -13.56 -4.74
N VAL A 235 24.25 -12.67 -4.71
CA VAL A 235 22.99 -12.90 -3.99
C VAL A 235 22.20 -14.04 -4.63
N TYR A 236 22.20 -14.13 -5.96
CA TYR A 236 21.58 -15.22 -6.72
C TYR A 236 22.15 -16.58 -6.30
N GLN A 237 23.48 -16.71 -6.25
CA GLN A 237 24.13 -17.96 -5.84
C GLN A 237 23.81 -18.35 -4.39
N ILE A 238 23.71 -17.36 -3.49
CA ILE A 238 23.32 -17.62 -2.10
C ILE A 238 21.89 -18.16 -2.03
N TYR A 239 20.90 -17.48 -2.62
CA TYR A 239 19.52 -17.96 -2.59
C TYR A 239 19.32 -19.28 -3.33
N LYS A 240 20.09 -19.54 -4.39
CA LYS A 240 20.14 -20.86 -5.04
C LYS A 240 20.64 -21.94 -4.08
N SER A 241 21.65 -21.65 -3.27
CA SER A 241 22.21 -22.61 -2.31
C SER A 241 21.31 -22.90 -1.09
N ILE A 242 20.37 -22.00 -0.76
CA ILE A 242 19.47 -22.15 0.41
C ILE A 242 18.01 -22.35 0.02
N LYS A 243 17.71 -22.67 -1.25
CA LYS A 243 16.34 -22.76 -1.77
C LYS A 243 15.46 -23.70 -0.95
N ASP A 244 16.02 -24.82 -0.48
CA ASP A 244 15.30 -25.85 0.27
C ASP A 244 15.56 -25.76 1.79
N CYS A 245 16.12 -24.64 2.26
CA CYS A 245 16.33 -24.43 3.69
C CYS A 245 14.98 -24.20 4.36
N PRO A 246 14.62 -25.00 5.38
CA PRO A 246 13.43 -24.73 6.17
C PRO A 246 13.61 -23.40 6.92
N ASN A 247 12.52 -22.69 7.16
CA ASN A 247 12.50 -21.47 7.96
C ASN A 247 13.53 -20.41 7.49
N ALA A 248 13.83 -20.37 6.18
CA ALA A 248 14.64 -19.32 5.52
C ALA A 248 13.82 -18.47 4.54
N GLU A 249 14.14 -17.17 4.44
CA GLU A 249 13.49 -16.25 3.49
C GLU A 249 13.61 -16.79 2.06
N GLN A 250 12.49 -16.97 1.35
CA GLN A 250 12.48 -17.61 0.04
C GLN A 250 12.35 -16.61 -1.11
N VAL A 251 12.99 -16.94 -2.22
CA VAL A 251 12.83 -16.21 -3.49
C VAL A 251 11.72 -16.87 -4.29
N LEU A 252 10.63 -16.15 -4.51
CA LEU A 252 9.53 -16.59 -5.37
C LEU A 252 9.87 -16.44 -6.85
N LYS A 253 10.42 -15.28 -7.22
CA LYS A 253 10.67 -14.92 -8.62
C LYS A 253 11.96 -14.14 -8.76
N ILE A 254 12.66 -14.39 -9.87
CA ILE A 254 13.89 -13.70 -10.25
C ILE A 254 13.70 -13.11 -11.63
N ASN A 255 13.99 -11.81 -11.77
CA ASN A 255 14.09 -11.15 -13.06
C ASN A 255 15.54 -10.68 -13.23
N ALA A 256 16.29 -11.41 -14.06
CA ALA A 256 17.71 -11.14 -14.28
C ALA A 256 17.96 -9.86 -15.10
N ALA A 257 17.05 -9.48 -16.00
CA ALA A 257 17.16 -8.26 -16.80
C ALA A 257 17.15 -7.02 -15.89
N ASP A 258 16.23 -7.01 -14.93
CA ASP A 258 16.07 -5.93 -13.95
C ASP A 258 16.91 -6.12 -12.68
N ARG A 259 17.67 -7.22 -12.57
CA ARG A 259 18.43 -7.61 -11.36
C ARG A 259 17.54 -7.59 -10.10
N ARG A 260 16.34 -8.14 -10.22
CA ARG A 260 15.28 -8.10 -9.21
C ARG A 260 15.02 -9.47 -8.61
N PHE A 261 14.97 -9.53 -7.30
CA PHE A 261 14.46 -10.67 -6.53
C PHE A 261 13.12 -10.30 -5.91
N ARG A 262 12.14 -11.19 -6.03
CA ARG A 262 10.90 -11.13 -5.28
C ARG A 262 10.96 -12.14 -4.13
N MET A 263 10.91 -11.62 -2.91
CA MET A 263 10.99 -12.38 -1.67
C MET A 263 9.60 -12.57 -1.07
N ILE A 264 9.32 -13.78 -0.57
CA ILE A 264 8.15 -14.09 0.25
C ILE A 264 8.55 -15.02 1.42
N PRO A 265 7.75 -15.07 2.50
CA PRO A 265 6.68 -14.13 2.81
C PRO A 265 7.21 -12.74 3.19
N ARG A 266 6.32 -11.73 3.21
CA ARG A 266 6.66 -10.44 3.81
C ARG A 266 6.80 -10.63 5.32
N CYS A 267 7.97 -10.30 5.85
CA CYS A 267 8.21 -10.40 7.29
C CYS A 267 8.22 -9.03 7.98
N LEU A 268 7.71 -8.97 9.21
CA LEU A 268 7.86 -7.79 10.09
C LEU A 268 9.28 -7.74 10.64
N VAL A 269 9.87 -6.55 10.61
CA VAL A 269 11.30 -6.34 10.88
C VAL A 269 11.60 -6.18 12.38
N LYS A 270 10.58 -6.10 13.25
CA LYS A 270 10.75 -5.60 14.63
C LYS A 270 9.96 -6.29 15.75
N SER A 271 9.41 -7.48 15.55
CA SER A 271 8.76 -8.20 16.66
C SER A 271 9.75 -9.18 17.31
N ARG A 272 10.27 -8.84 18.49
CA ARG A 272 10.87 -9.85 19.38
C ARG A 272 9.73 -10.77 19.84
N ALA A 273 9.90 -12.09 19.78
CA ALA A 273 8.97 -13.01 20.43
C ALA A 273 8.93 -12.67 21.93
N ARG A 274 7.75 -12.41 22.50
CA ARG A 274 7.60 -11.94 23.89
C ARG A 274 6.79 -12.85 24.82
N PRO A 275 5.88 -13.73 24.34
CA PRO A 275 5.45 -14.91 25.10
C PRO A 275 6.50 -16.03 25.04
N GLU A 276 6.58 -16.86 26.09
CA GLU A 276 7.51 -17.99 26.21
C GLU A 276 7.30 -19.03 25.07
N ASP A 277 6.05 -19.33 24.75
CA ASP A 277 5.70 -20.27 23.68
C ASP A 277 6.12 -19.77 22.29
N GLU A 278 5.94 -18.48 22.00
CA GLU A 278 6.41 -17.87 20.73
C GLU A 278 7.94 -17.91 20.65
N LEU A 279 8.62 -17.68 21.78
CA LEU A 279 10.08 -17.71 21.84
C LEU A 279 10.61 -19.13 21.61
N LEU A 280 9.98 -20.14 22.19
CA LEU A 280 10.40 -21.53 22.00
C LEU A 280 10.25 -21.96 20.53
N LYS A 281 9.11 -21.66 19.89
CA LYS A 281 8.90 -21.90 18.46
C LYS A 281 9.94 -21.17 17.60
N ALA A 282 10.27 -19.92 17.95
CA ALA A 282 11.34 -19.16 17.31
C ALA A 282 12.66 -19.92 17.28
N LEU A 283 13.06 -20.40 18.45
CA LEU A 283 14.33 -21.06 18.66
C LEU A 283 14.37 -22.40 17.92
N ILE A 284 13.27 -23.15 17.92
CA ILE A 284 13.12 -24.39 17.13
C ILE A 284 13.30 -24.09 15.65
N ASN A 285 12.56 -23.12 15.11
CA ASN A 285 12.62 -22.78 13.68
C ASN A 285 14.02 -22.33 13.23
N VAL A 286 14.69 -21.52 14.07
CA VAL A 286 16.07 -21.10 13.84
C VAL A 286 17.03 -22.29 13.91
N ALA A 287 16.85 -23.19 14.89
CA ALA A 287 17.69 -24.37 15.03
C ALA A 287 17.57 -25.32 13.82
N GLU A 288 16.36 -25.58 13.33
CA GLU A 288 16.11 -26.39 12.14
C GLU A 288 16.81 -25.81 10.89
N ALA A 289 16.69 -24.50 10.69
CA ALA A 289 17.39 -23.82 9.59
C ALA A 289 18.92 -23.96 9.72
N LEU A 290 19.46 -23.82 10.92
CA LEU A 290 20.89 -23.97 11.17
C LEU A 290 21.40 -25.40 10.96
N VAL A 291 20.66 -26.41 11.43
CA VAL A 291 20.98 -27.83 11.19
C VAL A 291 21.03 -28.11 9.69
N TRP A 292 20.05 -27.63 8.93
CA TRP A 292 20.04 -27.77 7.48
C TRP A 292 21.24 -27.08 6.81
N LEU A 293 21.54 -25.84 7.20
CA LEU A 293 22.68 -25.07 6.66
C LEU A 293 24.01 -25.78 6.94
N HIS A 294 24.22 -26.24 8.18
CA HIS A 294 25.42 -26.97 8.56
C HIS A 294 25.56 -28.29 7.80
N GLY A 295 24.45 -28.99 7.53
CA GLY A 295 24.43 -30.17 6.65
C GLY A 295 24.84 -29.88 5.20
N LYS A 296 24.86 -28.62 4.79
CA LYS A 296 25.36 -28.14 3.48
C LYS A 296 26.71 -27.43 3.57
N ASN A 297 27.40 -27.51 4.71
CA ASN A 297 28.63 -26.76 5.00
C ASN A 297 28.48 -25.23 4.85
N LEU A 298 27.26 -24.70 5.08
CA LEU A 298 26.97 -23.27 5.06
C LEU A 298 26.87 -22.74 6.49
N MET A 299 27.37 -21.52 6.71
CA MET A 299 27.31 -20.84 8.01
C MET A 299 26.70 -19.45 7.86
N HIS A 300 25.70 -19.12 8.68
CA HIS A 300 25.04 -17.80 8.63
C HIS A 300 25.94 -16.66 9.18
N ARG A 301 26.75 -16.94 10.22
CA ARG A 301 27.73 -16.02 10.84
C ARG A 301 27.21 -14.70 11.44
N ASP A 302 25.90 -14.50 11.49
CA ASP A 302 25.27 -13.26 11.98
C ASP A 302 23.87 -13.55 12.56
N ILE A 303 23.76 -14.60 13.37
CA ILE A 303 22.50 -14.96 14.02
C ILE A 303 22.25 -13.99 15.17
N THR A 304 21.32 -13.07 14.97
CA THR A 304 20.86 -12.11 15.97
C THR A 304 19.36 -11.91 15.83
N TRP A 305 18.68 -11.44 16.88
CA TRP A 305 17.24 -11.14 16.81
C TRP A 305 16.87 -10.13 15.72
N ARG A 306 17.80 -9.31 15.25
CA ARG A 306 17.58 -8.39 14.11
C ARG A 306 17.47 -9.11 12.77
N ASN A 307 18.00 -10.34 12.70
CA ASN A 307 17.97 -11.21 11.55
C ASN A 307 16.97 -12.37 11.74
N VAL A 308 16.11 -12.34 12.75
CA VAL A 308 15.02 -13.31 12.90
C VAL A 308 13.72 -12.55 12.65
N LEU A 309 12.99 -12.92 11.60
CA LEU A 309 11.85 -12.15 11.10
C LEU A 309 10.53 -12.91 11.30
N ARG A 310 9.46 -12.20 11.66
CA ARG A 310 8.12 -12.79 11.85
C ARG A 310 7.30 -12.73 10.56
N ASN A 311 6.72 -13.84 10.15
CA ASN A 311 5.80 -13.90 9.01
C ASN A 311 4.49 -13.11 9.28
N THR A 312 3.95 -12.45 8.25
CA THR A 312 2.66 -11.71 8.30
C THR A 312 1.50 -12.42 7.61
N SER A 313 1.74 -13.57 6.97
CA SER A 313 0.77 -14.18 6.06
C SER A 313 -0.28 -15.10 6.71
N ASP A 314 -0.23 -15.35 8.02
CA ASP A 314 -1.16 -16.29 8.67
C ASP A 314 -2.50 -15.60 8.91
N LYS A 315 -3.32 -15.59 7.85
CA LYS A 315 -4.69 -15.07 7.87
C LYS A 315 -5.76 -16.12 8.21
N ASP A 316 -5.46 -17.43 8.28
CA ASP A 316 -6.56 -18.44 8.26
C ASP A 316 -6.45 -19.69 9.15
N ASP A 317 -5.52 -19.83 10.12
CA ASP A 317 -5.53 -20.99 11.03
C ASP A 317 -5.60 -20.61 12.52
N LEU A 318 -6.84 -20.60 13.03
CA LEU A 318 -7.17 -20.58 14.46
C LEU A 318 -7.03 -21.96 15.13
N SER A 319 -6.58 -22.99 14.41
CA SER A 319 -6.27 -24.31 14.96
C SER A 319 -4.98 -24.87 14.36
N CYS A 320 -3.87 -24.70 15.09
CA CYS A 320 -2.50 -25.08 14.73
C CYS A 320 -1.92 -24.30 13.52
N GLY A 321 -0.84 -23.51 13.69
CA GLY A 321 -0.21 -22.93 12.49
C GLY A 321 0.99 -22.01 12.67
N ASN A 322 2.17 -22.60 12.84
CA ASN A 322 3.43 -22.23 12.18
C ASN A 322 3.88 -20.75 12.21
N GLU A 323 4.27 -20.27 13.38
CA GLU A 323 5.07 -19.05 13.54
C GLU A 323 6.49 -19.21 12.95
N ILE A 324 6.64 -19.15 11.63
CA ILE A 324 7.96 -19.33 11.03
C ILE A 324 8.80 -18.06 11.22
N LEU A 325 9.79 -18.20 12.10
CA LEU A 325 10.79 -17.18 12.40
C LEU A 325 11.96 -17.38 11.46
N PHE A 326 12.06 -16.49 10.48
CA PHE A 326 12.97 -16.61 9.36
C PHE A 326 14.32 -15.99 9.66
N ALA A 327 15.40 -16.74 9.47
CA ALA A 327 16.74 -16.18 9.51
C ALA A 327 17.03 -15.38 8.21
N ARG A 328 17.30 -14.09 8.34
CA ARG A 328 17.77 -13.21 7.27
C ARG A 328 19.24 -13.56 6.96
N ILE A 329 19.43 -14.59 6.13
CA ILE A 329 20.75 -15.18 5.80
C ILE A 329 21.69 -14.24 4.99
N LEU A 330 21.33 -12.98 4.77
CA LEU A 330 22.12 -12.08 3.95
C LEU A 330 22.68 -10.88 4.71
N ARG A 331 23.83 -11.11 5.35
CA ARG A 331 24.96 -10.19 5.23
C ARG A 331 26.31 -10.83 4.91
N ARG A 332 26.58 -12.11 5.24
CA ARG A 332 27.91 -12.72 5.03
C ARG A 332 27.92 -14.26 4.89
N ALA A 333 27.11 -14.84 4.00
CA ALA A 333 27.40 -16.20 3.52
C ALA A 333 28.65 -16.13 2.62
N ALA A 334 29.84 -16.26 3.23
CA ALA A 334 31.05 -16.52 2.47
C ALA A 334 31.05 -18.01 2.13
N PHE A 335 31.05 -18.35 0.85
CA PHE A 335 31.40 -19.68 0.38
C PHE A 335 32.75 -20.05 0.99
N GLY A 336 32.75 -20.97 1.96
CA GLY A 336 33.95 -21.68 2.35
C GLY A 336 34.22 -22.70 1.25
N ILE A 337 34.89 -22.27 0.19
CA ILE A 337 35.68 -23.22 -0.61
C ILE A 337 36.86 -23.56 0.30
N VAL A 338 36.74 -24.66 1.03
CA VAL A 338 37.90 -25.33 1.62
C VAL A 338 38.50 -26.14 0.48
N GLY A 339 39.72 -25.75 0.13
CA GLY A 339 40.61 -26.28 -0.89
C GLY A 339 41.83 -25.39 -0.89
#